data_AF-A0A6A5FU36-F1
#
_entry.id   AF-A0A6A5FU36-F1
#
_cell.length_a   1.000
_cell.length_b   1.000
_cell.length_c   1.000
_cell.angle_alpha   90.00
_cell.angle_beta   90.00
_cell.angle_gamma   90.00
#
_symmetry.space_group_name_H-M   'P 1'
#
loop_
_entity.id
_entity.type
_entity.pdbx_description
1 polymer ?
#
loop_
_entity_poly.entity_id
_entity_poly.type
_entity_poly.pdbx_seq_one_letter_code
_entity_poly.pdbx_strand_id
1 'polypeptide(L)'
;MDFYLAGRQNYVCDKVTLGGPFTDITLPPDFKILTKELISQMRYFVTYLPVIDPRSFPLRKLFTQIEEPAHFDHPILRSVDELEIEDGYDGMLPFIDENITSKTVVFSSCDVPHDDVLKLIRNWEKNGKELGTTYKFDDYKAGSQMSTMCQLKKKLSEFKNKRYNGTTESPFLIIPIDNTTSCINVYSTGQTEEFETILKVEHAKQKRQKKQRSEDAPVTCKKAKR
;
A
#
# COMPACT_ATOMS: atom_id res chain seq x y z
N MET A 1 28.28 -31.39 -16.44
CA MET A 1 27.26 -30.49 -15.86
C MET A 1 27.55 -29.12 -16.43
N ASP A 2 26.67 -28.64 -17.30
CA ASP A 2 26.84 -27.33 -17.93
C ASP A 2 26.19 -26.27 -17.04
N PHE A 3 27.00 -25.38 -16.48
CA PHE A 3 26.51 -24.28 -15.65
C PHE A 3 26.07 -23.13 -16.56
N TYR A 4 24.76 -22.96 -16.71
CA TYR A 4 24.12 -21.98 -17.60
C TYR A 4 24.38 -20.49 -17.23
N LEU A 5 25.07 -20.22 -16.12
CA LEU A 5 25.42 -18.86 -15.65
C LEU A 5 26.90 -18.51 -15.86
N ALA A 6 27.51 -19.08 -16.91
CA ALA A 6 28.90 -18.82 -17.30
C ALA A 6 29.92 -19.03 -16.15
N GLY A 7 29.64 -19.95 -15.22
CA GLY A 7 30.51 -20.28 -14.09
C GLY A 7 30.57 -19.22 -12.97
N ARG A 8 29.70 -18.21 -12.96
CA ARG A 8 29.66 -17.22 -11.87
C ARG A 8 29.03 -17.83 -10.61
N GLN A 9 29.73 -17.71 -9.48
CA GLN A 9 29.23 -18.14 -8.17
C GLN A 9 28.32 -17.10 -7.50
N ASN A 10 28.40 -15.84 -7.89
CA ASN A 10 27.58 -14.78 -7.32
C ASN A 10 26.98 -13.91 -8.42
N TYR A 11 25.73 -13.49 -8.21
CA TYR A 11 25.02 -12.56 -9.06
C TYR A 11 24.55 -11.35 -8.25
N VAL A 12 24.70 -10.15 -8.79
CA VAL A 12 24.27 -8.90 -8.15
C VAL A 12 23.26 -8.23 -9.06
N CYS A 13 22.09 -7.93 -8.53
CA CYS A 13 21.05 -7.18 -9.22
C CYS A 13 20.24 -6.34 -8.23
N ASP A 14 19.49 -5.34 -8.70
CA ASP A 14 18.57 -4.63 -7.82
C ASP A 14 17.29 -5.43 -7.58
N LYS A 15 16.89 -6.25 -8.55
CA LYS A 15 15.66 -7.02 -8.57
C LYS A 15 15.92 -8.41 -9.15
N VAL A 16 15.37 -9.43 -8.52
CA VAL A 16 15.36 -10.80 -9.04
C VAL A 16 13.94 -11.33 -9.06
N THR A 17 13.57 -11.99 -10.15
CA THR A 17 12.33 -12.74 -10.28
C THR A 17 12.65 -14.23 -10.33
N LEU A 18 12.07 -14.98 -9.41
CA LEU A 18 12.21 -16.42 -9.29
C LEU A 18 10.81 -17.03 -9.36
N GLY A 19 10.61 -17.99 -10.25
CA GLY A 19 9.31 -18.58 -10.54
C GLY A 19 9.45 -19.93 -11.25
N GLY A 20 8.34 -20.67 -11.33
CA GLY A 20 8.28 -21.98 -11.98
C GLY A 20 8.91 -23.12 -11.17
N PRO A 21 9.03 -24.33 -11.76
CA PRO A 21 9.69 -25.48 -11.13
C PRO A 21 11.20 -25.22 -11.06
N PHE A 22 11.62 -24.42 -10.07
CA PHE A 22 13.02 -24.17 -9.72
C PHE A 22 13.81 -25.47 -9.43
N THR A 23 13.09 -26.59 -9.30
CA THR A 23 13.61 -27.97 -9.21
C THR A 23 14.36 -28.43 -10.46
N ASP A 24 14.16 -27.78 -11.61
CA ASP A 24 14.74 -28.25 -12.88
C ASP A 24 16.09 -27.57 -13.20
N ILE A 25 16.50 -26.56 -12.40
CA ILE A 25 17.75 -25.83 -12.58
C ILE A 25 18.75 -26.24 -11.50
N THR A 26 19.81 -26.94 -11.90
CA THR A 26 20.94 -27.21 -11.01
C THR A 26 21.84 -25.98 -10.94
N LEU A 27 21.79 -25.27 -9.82
CA LEU A 27 22.69 -24.15 -9.55
C LEU A 27 24.05 -24.65 -9.02
N PRO A 28 25.16 -23.92 -9.26
CA PRO A 28 26.43 -24.23 -8.62
C PRO A 28 26.29 -24.33 -7.09
N PRO A 29 27.07 -25.20 -6.44
CA PRO A 29 27.27 -25.12 -4.99
C PRO A 29 27.65 -23.69 -4.60
N ASP A 30 27.05 -23.18 -3.53
CA ASP A 30 27.25 -21.82 -3.00
C ASP A 30 26.81 -20.67 -3.90
N PHE A 31 25.98 -20.93 -4.93
CA PHE A 31 25.42 -19.87 -5.75
C PHE A 31 24.53 -18.92 -4.91
N LYS A 32 24.85 -17.63 -4.94
CA LYS A 32 24.08 -16.59 -4.23
C LYS A 32 23.73 -15.41 -5.13
N ILE A 33 22.54 -14.85 -4.88
CA ILE A 33 22.04 -13.64 -5.52
C ILE A 33 21.96 -12.54 -4.46
N LEU A 34 22.72 -11.48 -4.66
CA LEU A 34 22.59 -10.24 -3.89
C LEU A 34 21.55 -9.35 -4.58
N THR A 35 20.42 -9.11 -3.90
CA THR A 35 19.30 -8.33 -4.43
C THR A 35 18.69 -7.39 -3.39
N LYS A 36 17.94 -6.38 -3.83
CA LYS A 36 17.11 -5.55 -2.95
C LYS A 36 15.63 -5.88 -3.08
N GLU A 37 15.21 -6.40 -4.23
CA GLU A 37 13.85 -6.82 -4.50
C GLU A 37 13.81 -8.31 -4.86
N LEU A 38 12.91 -9.05 -4.22
CA LEU A 38 12.64 -10.45 -4.52
C LEU A 38 11.20 -10.58 -5.02
N ILE A 39 11.05 -11.07 -6.25
CA ILE A 39 9.75 -11.51 -6.77
C ILE A 39 9.72 -13.03 -6.75
N SER A 40 8.91 -13.58 -5.86
CA SER A 40 8.59 -14.99 -5.73
C SER A 40 7.28 -15.28 -6.45
N GLN A 41 7.35 -15.72 -7.71
CA GLN A 41 6.15 -16.03 -8.49
C GLN A 41 5.64 -17.42 -8.16
N MET A 42 4.32 -17.58 -8.05
CA MET A 42 3.62 -18.86 -7.91
C MET A 42 3.94 -19.67 -6.65
N ARG A 43 4.73 -19.14 -5.71
CA ARG A 43 5.14 -19.83 -4.48
C ARG A 43 5.40 -18.86 -3.34
N TYR A 44 5.38 -19.40 -2.13
CA TYR A 44 5.88 -18.74 -0.93
C TYR A 44 7.41 -18.55 -0.98
N PHE A 45 7.87 -17.31 -0.77
CA PHE A 45 9.26 -16.91 -0.99
C PHE A 45 10.34 -17.72 -0.26
N VAL A 46 9.99 -18.41 0.83
CA VAL A 46 10.93 -19.24 1.60
C VAL A 46 11.60 -20.30 0.73
N THR A 47 10.92 -20.79 -0.31
CA THR A 47 11.51 -21.75 -1.25
C THR A 47 12.73 -21.22 -1.99
N TYR A 48 12.86 -19.90 -2.09
CA TYR A 48 13.94 -19.23 -2.82
C TYR A 48 15.03 -18.66 -1.92
N LEU A 49 14.83 -18.60 -0.60
CA LEU A 49 15.84 -18.08 0.34
C LEU A 49 17.21 -18.76 0.23
N PRO A 50 17.33 -20.08 -0.04
CA PRO A 50 18.64 -20.71 -0.18
C PRO A 50 19.55 -20.09 -1.25
N VAL A 51 18.99 -19.44 -2.27
CA VAL A 51 19.77 -18.80 -3.35
C VAL A 51 19.97 -17.30 -3.14
N ILE A 52 19.38 -16.70 -2.10
CA ILE A 52 19.54 -15.29 -1.78
C ILE A 52 20.73 -15.11 -0.83
N ASP A 53 21.59 -14.13 -1.13
CA ASP A 53 22.69 -13.73 -0.27
C ASP A 53 22.13 -13.07 1.01
N PRO A 54 22.58 -13.45 2.22
CA PRO A 54 22.11 -12.85 3.48
C PRO A 54 22.27 -11.32 3.55
N ARG A 55 23.21 -10.73 2.80
CA ARG A 55 23.39 -9.27 2.71
C ARG A 55 22.25 -8.56 1.97
N SER A 56 21.33 -9.31 1.36
CA SER A 56 20.11 -8.78 0.73
C SER A 56 19.06 -8.35 1.75
N PHE A 57 19.20 -8.73 3.03
CA PHE A 57 18.21 -8.45 4.06
C PHE A 57 18.59 -7.24 4.92
N PRO A 58 17.59 -6.41 5.33
CA PRO A 58 16.18 -6.48 4.93
C PRO A 58 15.98 -6.16 3.44
N LEU A 59 15.01 -6.82 2.81
CA LEU A 59 14.63 -6.53 1.43
C LEU A 59 13.88 -5.20 1.36
N ARG A 60 14.08 -4.45 0.28
CA ARG A 60 13.26 -3.27 -0.02
C ARG A 60 11.86 -3.67 -0.48
N LYS A 61 11.75 -4.70 -1.32
CA LYS A 61 10.46 -5.19 -1.82
C LYS A 61 10.43 -6.71 -1.85
N LEU A 62 9.31 -7.27 -1.42
CA LEU A 62 9.00 -8.70 -1.53
C LEU A 62 7.65 -8.86 -2.20
N PHE A 63 7.62 -9.60 -3.31
CA PHE A 63 6.40 -10.11 -3.93
C PHE A 63 6.32 -11.61 -3.66
N THR A 64 5.21 -12.11 -3.13
CA THR A 64 5.03 -13.52 -2.77
C THR A 64 3.55 -13.92 -2.72
N GLN A 65 3.27 -15.21 -2.79
CA GLN A 65 1.97 -15.75 -2.37
C GLN A 65 1.96 -16.02 -0.87
N ILE A 66 0.78 -15.92 -0.24
CA ILE A 66 0.54 -16.27 1.16
C ILE A 66 -0.69 -17.17 1.25
N GLU A 67 -0.47 -18.48 1.27
CA GLU A 67 -1.55 -19.47 1.24
C GLU A 67 -2.07 -19.86 2.64
N GLU A 68 -1.26 -19.71 3.69
CA GLU A 68 -1.56 -20.20 5.03
C GLU A 68 -1.21 -19.18 6.12
N PRO A 69 -1.94 -19.15 7.26
CA PRO A 69 -1.62 -18.27 8.37
C PRO A 69 -0.19 -18.41 8.92
N ALA A 70 0.35 -19.64 8.92
CA ALA A 70 1.71 -19.92 9.41
C ALA A 70 2.80 -19.19 8.60
N HIS A 71 2.51 -18.79 7.37
CA HIS A 71 3.45 -18.00 6.56
C HIS A 71 3.75 -16.63 7.19
N PHE A 72 2.85 -16.07 8.00
CA PHE A 72 3.07 -14.78 8.67
C PHE A 72 4.13 -14.82 9.77
N ASP A 73 4.51 -16.01 10.26
CA ASP A 73 5.49 -16.15 11.32
C ASP A 73 6.93 -15.88 10.84
N HIS A 74 7.14 -15.86 9.52
CA HIS A 74 8.47 -15.69 8.97
C HIS A 74 9.01 -14.26 9.16
N PRO A 75 10.18 -14.07 9.80
CA PRO A 75 10.66 -12.76 10.23
C PRO A 75 10.90 -11.76 9.08
N ILE A 76 11.21 -12.25 7.87
CA ILE A 76 11.39 -11.39 6.69
C ILE A 76 10.16 -10.52 6.42
N LEU A 77 8.95 -11.04 6.63
CA LEU A 77 7.70 -10.29 6.43
C LEU A 77 7.56 -9.09 7.37
N ARG A 78 8.28 -9.08 8.51
CA ARG A 78 8.31 -7.97 9.48
C ARG A 78 9.45 -6.97 9.24
N SER A 79 10.24 -7.18 8.20
CA SER A 79 11.44 -6.38 7.93
C SER A 79 11.48 -5.77 6.53
N VAL A 80 10.55 -6.15 5.66
CA VAL A 80 10.48 -5.63 4.29
C VAL A 80 9.82 -4.25 4.27
N ASP A 81 10.33 -3.32 3.45
CA ASP A 81 9.74 -1.98 3.34
C ASP A 81 8.38 -2.02 2.59
N GLU A 82 8.32 -2.81 1.52
CA GLU A 82 7.14 -3.02 0.68
C GLU A 82 6.83 -4.51 0.50
N LEU A 83 5.63 -4.91 0.92
CA LEU A 83 5.11 -6.27 0.73
C LEU A 83 4.02 -6.25 -0.34
N GLU A 84 4.19 -7.06 -1.38
CA GLU A 84 3.19 -7.31 -2.41
C GLU A 84 2.77 -8.78 -2.34
N ILE A 85 1.46 -9.01 -2.34
CA ILE A 85 0.86 -10.33 -2.17
C ILE A 85 0.08 -10.62 -3.44
N GLU A 86 0.48 -11.68 -4.16
CA GLU A 86 -0.11 -12.14 -5.41
C GLU A 86 -1.39 -12.95 -5.20
N ASP A 87 -1.36 -13.81 -4.19
CA ASP A 87 -2.50 -14.66 -3.85
C ASP A 87 -2.54 -14.85 -2.34
N GLY A 88 -3.75 -14.98 -1.82
CA GLY A 88 -4.07 -14.94 -0.41
C GLY A 88 -5.19 -15.89 -0.04
N TYR A 89 -5.56 -15.89 1.24
CA TYR A 89 -6.73 -16.60 1.73
C TYR A 89 -7.76 -15.64 2.35
N ASP A 90 -9.02 -16.06 2.39
CA ASP A 90 -10.10 -15.28 2.99
C ASP A 90 -9.82 -14.95 4.46
N GLY A 91 -9.99 -13.69 4.85
CA GLY A 91 -9.72 -13.25 6.21
C GLY A 91 -8.23 -13.09 6.54
N MET A 92 -7.35 -13.03 5.54
CA MET A 92 -5.93 -12.71 5.71
C MET A 92 -5.67 -11.25 6.13
N LEU A 93 -6.52 -10.31 5.71
CA LEU A 93 -6.31 -8.87 5.91
C LEU A 93 -6.08 -8.45 7.38
N PRO A 94 -6.84 -8.94 8.38
CA PRO A 94 -6.56 -8.67 9.80
C PRO A 94 -5.18 -9.17 10.26
N PHE A 95 -4.75 -10.35 9.82
CA PHE A 95 -3.42 -10.88 10.17
C PHE A 95 -2.32 -9.97 9.63
N ILE A 96 -2.48 -9.48 8.39
CA ILE A 96 -1.55 -8.53 7.78
C ILE A 96 -1.52 -7.22 8.58
N ASP A 97 -2.69 -6.66 8.89
CA ASP A 97 -2.78 -5.37 9.59
C ASP A 97 -2.12 -5.41 10.97
N GLU A 98 -2.21 -6.55 11.67
CA GLU A 98 -1.67 -6.77 13.01
C GLU A 98 -0.19 -7.17 13.03
N ASN A 99 0.25 -7.99 12.06
CA ASN A 99 1.57 -8.64 12.12
C ASN A 99 2.62 -8.04 11.18
N ILE A 100 2.19 -7.33 10.13
CA ILE A 100 3.09 -6.76 9.13
C ILE A 100 3.41 -5.30 9.49
N THR A 101 4.70 -5.00 9.53
CA THR A 101 5.26 -3.67 9.85
C THR A 101 5.54 -2.82 8.62
N SER A 102 5.49 -3.41 7.42
CA SER A 102 5.70 -2.71 6.16
C SER A 102 4.75 -1.54 6.01
N LYS A 103 5.29 -0.38 5.62
CA LYS A 103 4.47 0.81 5.40
C LYS A 103 3.65 0.71 4.14
N THR A 104 4.12 -0.06 3.16
CA THR A 104 3.39 -0.29 1.91
C THR A 104 3.03 -1.77 1.81
N VAL A 105 1.73 -2.05 1.72
CA VAL A 105 1.21 -3.39 1.41
C VAL A 105 0.35 -3.31 0.17
N VAL A 106 0.60 -4.20 -0.79
CA VAL A 106 -0.11 -4.27 -2.07
C VAL A 106 -0.74 -5.65 -2.20
N PHE A 107 -2.04 -5.67 -2.47
CA PHE A 107 -2.80 -6.89 -2.79
C PHE A 107 -3.03 -6.90 -4.29
N SER A 108 -2.12 -7.56 -5.00
CA SER A 108 -2.15 -7.77 -6.45
C SER A 108 -2.76 -9.15 -6.72
N SER A 109 -3.57 -9.32 -7.76
CA SER A 109 -4.19 -10.64 -8.08
C SER A 109 -5.05 -11.26 -6.97
N CYS A 110 -5.34 -10.52 -5.89
CA CYS A 110 -6.15 -10.93 -4.74
C CYS A 110 -7.50 -10.20 -4.72
N ASP A 111 -8.63 -10.92 -4.83
CA ASP A 111 -9.97 -10.32 -4.65
C ASP A 111 -10.30 -10.12 -3.17
N VAL A 112 -9.79 -9.04 -2.58
CA VAL A 112 -10.07 -8.69 -1.18
C VAL A 112 -11.52 -8.21 -1.06
N PRO A 113 -12.38 -8.85 -0.24
CA PRO A 113 -13.76 -8.44 -0.08
C PRO A 113 -13.88 -6.99 0.42
N HIS A 114 -14.73 -6.18 -0.23
CA HIS A 114 -14.95 -4.79 0.15
C HIS A 114 -15.41 -4.62 1.61
N ASP A 115 -16.07 -5.62 2.19
CA ASP A 115 -16.47 -5.63 3.59
C ASP A 115 -15.27 -5.75 4.54
N ASP A 116 -14.21 -6.45 4.14
CA ASP A 116 -12.98 -6.55 4.93
C ASP A 116 -12.17 -5.25 4.83
N VAL A 117 -12.11 -4.62 3.65
CA VAL A 117 -11.56 -3.26 3.49
C VAL A 117 -12.32 -2.25 4.36
N LEU A 118 -13.65 -2.35 4.45
CA LEU A 118 -14.46 -1.50 5.32
C LEU A 118 -14.14 -1.72 6.80
N LYS A 119 -14.03 -2.98 7.24
CA LYS A 119 -13.66 -3.31 8.64
C LYS A 119 -12.29 -2.74 8.98
N LEU A 120 -11.31 -2.85 8.07
CA LEU A 120 -9.98 -2.28 8.22
C LEU A 120 -10.05 -0.76 8.41
N ILE A 121 -10.77 -0.06 7.55
CA ILE A 121 -10.95 1.39 7.65
C ILE A 121 -11.58 1.78 9.00
N ARG A 122 -12.64 1.08 9.43
CA ARG A 122 -13.30 1.35 10.72
C ARG A 122 -12.40 1.01 11.91
N ASN A 123 -11.51 0.03 11.78
CA ASN A 123 -10.49 -0.27 12.77
C ASN A 123 -9.50 0.90 12.89
N TRP A 124 -8.93 1.34 11.77
CA TRP A 124 -7.97 2.45 11.73
C TRP A 124 -8.58 3.80 12.13
N GLU A 125 -9.86 4.05 11.83
CA GLU A 125 -10.60 5.23 12.27
C GLU A 125 -10.59 5.35 13.79
N LYS A 126 -10.81 4.24 14.50
CA LYS A 126 -10.95 4.21 15.97
C LYS A 126 -9.63 4.03 16.70
N ASN A 127 -8.79 3.11 16.22
CA ASN A 127 -7.57 2.67 16.90
C ASN A 127 -6.32 3.36 16.36
N GLY A 128 -6.43 4.05 15.24
CA GLY A 128 -5.32 4.64 14.52
C GLY A 128 -4.53 3.64 13.70
N LYS A 129 -3.63 4.20 12.88
CA LYS A 129 -2.62 3.49 12.11
C LYS A 129 -1.42 4.42 11.93
N GLU A 130 -0.24 3.88 11.70
CA GLU A 130 0.98 4.67 11.55
C GLU A 130 0.88 5.67 10.38
N LEU A 131 1.40 6.89 10.57
CA LEU A 131 1.49 7.88 9.50
C LEU A 131 2.37 7.35 8.35
N GLY A 132 1.87 7.48 7.12
CA GLY A 132 2.55 7.01 5.92
C GLY A 132 2.21 5.58 5.53
N THR A 133 1.46 4.83 6.34
CA THR A 133 0.93 3.52 5.92
C THR A 133 0.08 3.66 4.66
N THR A 134 0.32 2.78 3.69
CA THR A 134 -0.33 2.72 2.39
C THR A 134 -0.74 1.28 2.07
N TYR A 135 -2.03 1.01 1.93
CA TYR A 135 -2.56 -0.28 1.50
C TYR A 135 -3.19 -0.11 0.12
N LYS A 136 -2.88 -1.01 -0.82
CA LYS A 136 -3.44 -0.99 -2.18
C LYS A 136 -4.17 -2.30 -2.46
N PHE A 137 -5.34 -2.20 -3.05
CA PHE A 137 -6.19 -3.33 -3.39
C PHE A 137 -6.60 -3.23 -4.84
N ASP A 138 -6.32 -4.27 -5.62
CA ASP A 138 -6.91 -4.42 -6.94
C ASP A 138 -8.44 -4.55 -6.83
N ASP A 139 -9.17 -3.88 -7.71
CA ASP A 139 -10.63 -3.85 -7.78
C ASP A 139 -11.09 -4.47 -9.10
N TYR A 140 -11.09 -5.81 -9.17
CA TYR A 140 -11.55 -6.58 -10.33
C TYR A 140 -13.01 -6.35 -10.69
N LYS A 141 -13.79 -5.74 -9.78
CA LYS A 141 -15.22 -5.45 -9.95
C LYS A 141 -15.44 -4.00 -10.38
N ALA A 142 -14.40 -3.31 -10.81
CA ALA A 142 -14.48 -1.94 -11.26
C ALA A 142 -15.51 -1.72 -12.37
N GLY A 143 -16.15 -0.56 -12.34
CA GLY A 143 -17.31 -0.25 -13.18
C GLY A 143 -18.62 -0.91 -12.71
N SER A 144 -18.59 -1.86 -11.78
CA SER A 144 -19.80 -2.42 -11.16
C SER A 144 -20.16 -1.74 -9.84
N GLN A 145 -21.41 -1.89 -9.42
CA GLN A 145 -21.88 -1.48 -8.08
C GLN A 145 -21.23 -2.29 -6.95
N MET A 146 -20.62 -3.44 -7.27
CA MET A 146 -19.94 -4.31 -6.32
C MET A 146 -18.45 -3.95 -6.16
N SER A 147 -17.94 -2.96 -6.91
CA SER A 147 -16.57 -2.46 -6.74
C SER A 147 -16.34 -1.94 -5.31
N THR A 148 -15.14 -2.15 -4.80
CA THR A 148 -14.71 -1.69 -3.47
C THR A 148 -14.92 -0.18 -3.36
N MET A 149 -14.56 0.57 -4.39
CA MET A 149 -14.78 2.02 -4.43
C MET A 149 -16.27 2.40 -4.27
N CYS A 150 -17.19 1.78 -5.03
CA CYS A 150 -18.62 2.10 -4.96
C CYS A 150 -19.21 1.78 -3.58
N GLN A 151 -18.82 0.62 -3.03
CA GLN A 151 -19.28 0.18 -1.72
C GLN A 151 -18.78 1.10 -0.60
N LEU A 152 -17.51 1.51 -0.64
CA LEU A 152 -16.96 2.49 0.30
C LEU A 152 -17.66 3.85 0.16
N LYS A 153 -17.88 4.37 -1.06
CA LYS A 153 -18.62 5.63 -1.29
C LYS A 153 -20.02 5.60 -0.70
N LYS A 154 -20.71 4.46 -0.77
CA LYS A 154 -22.07 4.29 -0.24
C LYS A 154 -22.06 4.20 1.29
N LYS A 155 -21.20 3.35 1.86
CA LYS A 155 -21.18 3.06 3.30
C LYS A 155 -20.46 4.13 4.15
N LEU A 156 -19.63 4.97 3.53
CA LEU A 156 -18.84 6.04 4.16
C LEU A 156 -19.18 7.42 3.56
N SER A 157 -20.42 7.59 3.12
CA SER A 157 -20.88 8.80 2.42
C SER A 157 -20.69 10.10 3.22
N GLU A 158 -20.69 9.98 4.55
CA GLU A 158 -20.44 11.06 5.51
C GLU A 158 -19.02 11.65 5.38
N PHE A 159 -18.06 10.88 4.88
CA PHE A 159 -16.65 11.26 4.70
C PHE A 159 -16.29 11.70 3.28
N LYS A 160 -17.29 11.92 2.43
CA LYS A 160 -17.08 12.30 1.03
C LYS A 160 -16.27 13.59 0.90
N ASN A 161 -15.18 13.53 0.13
CA ASN A 161 -14.38 14.71 -0.16
C ASN A 161 -15.12 15.63 -1.15
N LYS A 162 -15.52 16.81 -0.69
CA LYS A 162 -16.16 17.85 -1.52
C LYS A 162 -15.25 18.40 -2.62
N ARG A 163 -13.94 18.21 -2.52
CA ARG A 163 -12.93 18.63 -3.50
C ARG A 163 -12.45 17.49 -4.41
N TYR A 164 -13.12 16.34 -4.35
CA TYR A 164 -12.83 15.25 -5.27
C TYR A 164 -13.07 15.70 -6.72
N ASN A 165 -12.05 15.55 -7.56
CA ASN A 165 -12.04 16.02 -8.94
C ASN A 165 -11.91 14.86 -9.96
N GLY A 166 -12.02 13.60 -9.51
CA GLY A 166 -11.87 12.44 -10.40
C GLY A 166 -10.44 12.02 -10.70
N THR A 167 -9.43 12.71 -10.15
CA THR A 167 -8.01 12.39 -10.39
C THR A 167 -7.47 11.44 -9.33
N THR A 168 -6.42 10.69 -9.68
CA THR A 168 -5.70 9.78 -8.78
C THR A 168 -4.99 10.50 -7.63
N GLU A 169 -4.76 11.80 -7.75
CA GLU A 169 -4.15 12.64 -6.71
C GLU A 169 -5.16 13.18 -5.68
N SER A 170 -6.47 13.04 -5.95
CA SER A 170 -7.52 13.55 -5.08
C SER A 170 -8.26 12.40 -4.41
N PRO A 171 -8.21 12.29 -3.08
CA PRO A 171 -8.93 11.22 -2.40
C PRO A 171 -10.44 11.47 -2.51
N PHE A 172 -11.22 10.43 -2.74
CA PHE A 172 -12.67 10.54 -2.82
C PHE A 172 -13.34 10.45 -1.43
N LEU A 173 -12.65 9.86 -0.44
CA LEU A 173 -13.01 9.90 0.98
C LEU A 173 -11.84 10.44 1.81
N ILE A 174 -12.17 11.23 2.83
CA ILE A 174 -11.21 11.69 3.85
C ILE A 174 -11.82 11.36 5.21
N ILE A 175 -11.26 10.35 5.88
CA ILE A 175 -11.81 9.80 7.11
C ILE A 175 -10.89 10.20 8.26
N PRO A 176 -11.33 11.08 9.19
CA PRO A 176 -10.54 11.45 10.35
C PRO A 176 -10.24 10.23 11.22
N ILE A 177 -9.04 10.17 11.80
CA ILE A 177 -8.69 9.18 12.83
C ILE A 177 -8.94 9.82 14.19
N ASP A 178 -9.66 9.11 15.06
CA ASP A 178 -10.05 9.58 16.38
C ASP A 178 -8.84 10.02 17.21
N ASN A 179 -8.97 11.16 17.88
CA ASN A 179 -7.95 11.73 18.77
C ASN A 179 -6.58 12.02 18.13
N THR A 180 -6.48 12.12 16.81
CA THR A 180 -5.23 12.45 16.11
C THR A 180 -5.39 13.57 15.09
N THR A 181 -4.27 14.07 14.56
CA THR A 181 -4.24 15.00 13.42
C THR A 181 -4.20 14.30 12.06
N SER A 182 -4.36 12.98 12.04
CA SER A 182 -4.21 12.15 10.84
C SER A 182 -5.58 11.74 10.28
N CYS A 183 -5.61 11.39 9.01
CA CYS A 183 -6.79 10.88 8.32
C CYS A 183 -6.41 9.75 7.36
N ILE A 184 -7.37 8.86 7.14
CA ILE A 184 -7.31 7.85 6.08
C ILE A 184 -7.85 8.51 4.81
N ASN A 185 -6.96 8.73 3.85
CA ASN A 185 -7.31 9.21 2.52
C ASN A 185 -7.52 8.00 1.61
N VAL A 186 -8.68 7.93 0.95
CA VAL A 186 -9.03 6.84 0.04
C VAL A 186 -8.98 7.35 -1.40
N TYR A 187 -8.10 6.77 -2.20
CA TYR A 187 -7.89 7.11 -3.61
C TYR A 187 -8.37 5.97 -4.51
N SER A 188 -8.59 6.31 -5.77
CA SER A 188 -8.86 5.33 -6.82
C SER A 188 -8.02 5.66 -8.05
N THR A 189 -7.41 4.65 -8.67
CA THR A 189 -6.68 4.78 -9.93
C THR A 189 -7.65 4.68 -11.10
N GLY A 190 -8.49 5.69 -11.29
CA GLY A 190 -9.44 5.70 -12.41
C GLY A 190 -8.76 6.15 -13.70
N GLN A 191 -8.20 5.22 -14.50
CA GLN A 191 -8.03 5.40 -15.96
C GLN A 191 -7.51 4.19 -16.78
N THR A 192 -7.14 3.06 -16.19
CA THR A 192 -6.65 1.87 -16.93
C THR A 192 -7.35 0.60 -16.47
N GLU A 193 -7.19 -0.49 -17.23
CA GLU A 193 -7.83 -1.81 -17.02
C GLU A 193 -7.58 -2.41 -15.61
N GLU A 194 -6.64 -1.84 -14.86
CA GLU A 194 -6.33 -2.14 -13.46
C GLU A 194 -6.81 -1.00 -12.57
N PHE A 195 -8.01 -1.17 -11.99
CA PHE A 195 -8.53 -0.25 -10.99
C PHE A 195 -8.03 -0.65 -9.62
N GLU A 196 -7.41 0.27 -8.90
CA GLU A 196 -6.96 0.07 -7.53
C GLU A 196 -7.75 0.97 -6.58
N THR A 197 -8.02 0.46 -5.38
CA THR A 197 -8.39 1.26 -4.22
C THR A 197 -7.18 1.40 -3.31
N ILE A 198 -6.78 2.64 -3.01
CA ILE A 198 -5.60 2.93 -2.19
C ILE A 198 -6.04 3.61 -0.91
N LEU A 199 -5.67 3.03 0.23
CA LEU A 199 -5.79 3.63 1.55
C LEU A 199 -4.45 4.22 1.94
N LYS A 200 -4.42 5.49 2.37
CA LYS A 200 -3.19 6.13 2.83
C LYS A 200 -3.44 6.94 4.09
N VAL A 201 -2.61 6.73 5.11
CA VAL A 201 -2.66 7.50 6.36
C VAL A 201 -1.78 8.73 6.23
N GLU A 202 -2.39 9.91 6.26
CA GLU A 202 -1.70 11.20 6.07
C GLU A 202 -2.17 12.22 7.10
N HIS A 203 -1.43 13.33 7.23
CA HIS A 203 -1.91 14.46 8.04
C HIS A 203 -3.15 15.09 7.42
N ALA A 204 -4.12 15.44 8.26
CA ALA A 204 -5.26 16.23 7.86
C ALA A 204 -4.78 17.59 7.32
N LYS A 205 -5.11 17.89 6.05
CA LYS A 205 -4.77 19.19 5.46
C LYS A 205 -5.52 20.29 6.22
N GLN A 206 -4.79 21.12 6.97
CA GLN A 206 -5.37 22.26 7.69
C GLN A 206 -6.10 23.18 6.72
N LYS A 207 -7.33 23.58 7.05
CA LYS A 207 -8.03 24.65 6.34
C LYS A 207 -7.16 25.91 6.49
N ARG A 208 -6.63 26.44 5.38
CA ARG A 208 -6.14 27.82 5.32
C ARG A 208 -7.23 28.72 5.87
N GLN A 209 -7.07 29.23 7.09
CA GLN A 209 -7.95 30.26 7.62
C GLN A 209 -7.82 31.48 6.70
N LYS A 210 -8.93 31.86 6.07
CA LYS A 210 -9.02 33.11 5.30
C LYS A 210 -8.82 34.22 6.33
N LYS A 211 -7.67 34.90 6.29
CA LYS A 211 -7.37 36.06 7.13
C LYS A 211 -8.52 37.05 6.95
N GLN A 212 -9.39 37.17 7.94
CA GLN A 212 -10.39 38.24 8.00
C GLN A 212 -9.61 39.55 8.06
N ARG A 213 -9.58 40.26 6.93
CA ARG A 213 -9.16 41.64 6.89
C ARG A 213 -10.35 42.41 7.45
N SER A 214 -10.25 42.82 8.71
CA SER A 214 -11.19 43.75 9.32
C SER A 214 -11.12 45.08 8.56
N GLU A 215 -12.14 45.31 7.75
CA GLU A 215 -12.58 46.65 7.37
C GLU A 215 -13.34 47.23 8.57
N ASP A 216 -12.84 48.33 9.12
CA ASP A 216 -13.55 49.34 9.93
C ASP A 216 -12.45 50.26 10.52
N ALA A 217 -12.37 51.59 10.40
CA ALA A 217 -13.01 52.72 9.73
C ALA A 217 -12.16 53.97 10.21
N PRO A 218 -12.45 55.25 9.93
CA PRO A 218 -13.38 55.85 8.97
C PRO A 218 -12.74 56.91 8.05
N VAL A 219 -13.51 57.28 7.03
CA VAL A 219 -13.41 58.52 6.27
C VAL A 219 -13.80 59.71 7.16
N THR A 220 -12.95 60.72 7.26
CA THR A 220 -13.38 62.11 7.47
C THR A 220 -12.57 63.07 6.64
N CYS A 221 -13.25 63.72 5.69
CA CYS A 221 -12.77 64.82 4.90
C CYS A 221 -13.44 66.11 5.42
N LYS A 222 -12.68 67.10 5.91
CA LYS A 222 -13.08 68.53 5.88
C LYS A 222 -11.85 69.45 5.78
N LYS A 223 -11.93 70.36 4.81
CA LYS A 223 -11.02 71.46 4.45
C LYS A 223 -11.01 72.59 5.51
N ALA A 224 -9.94 73.37 5.62
CA ALA A 224 -9.92 74.83 5.33
C ALA A 224 -8.60 75.56 5.72
N LYS A 225 -8.08 76.33 4.75
CA LYS A 225 -7.34 77.62 4.79
C LYS A 225 -6.53 78.02 6.05
N ARG A 226 -5.24 78.30 5.84
CA ARG A 226 -4.71 79.66 5.65
C ARG A 226 -3.41 79.61 4.85
#